data_AF-A0A820NE36-F1
#
_entry.id   AF-A0A820NE36-F1
#
_cell.length_a   1.000
_cell.length_b   1.000
_cell.length_c   1.000
_cell.angle_alpha   90.00
_cell.angle_beta   90.00
_cell.angle_gamma   90.00
#
_symmetry.space_group_name_H-M   'P 1'
#
loop_
_entity.id
_entity.type
_entity.pdbx_description
1 polymer ?
#
loop_
_entity_poly.entity_id
_entity_poly.type
_entity_poly.pdbx_seq_one_letter_code
_entity_poly.pdbx_strand_id
1 'polypeptide(L)'
;QIFKNVYVSFRKFCLQSSVLPVDFTTILNDIISGASNVTAIFPYFLKHAKQMFPHLTCIEDLKKISDLRNPANWYPDARNIQRKVIFHAGPTNSGKTYHALQRFINSESGIYCGPLKLLASEVFYKT
;
A
#
# COMPACT_ATOMS: atom_id res chain seq x y z
N GLN A 1 8.00 17.74 -9.51
CA GLN A 1 7.47 17.20 -10.78
C GLN A 1 5.97 17.43 -10.98
N ILE A 2 5.11 17.10 -10.01
CA ILE A 2 3.63 17.20 -10.12
C ILE A 2 3.18 18.58 -10.60
N PHE A 3 3.59 19.66 -9.91
CA PHE A 3 3.18 21.02 -10.27
C PHE A 3 3.46 21.37 -11.74
N LYS A 4 4.67 21.09 -12.24
CA LYS A 4 5.06 21.37 -13.64
C LYS A 4 4.15 20.63 -14.64
N ASN A 5 3.87 19.36 -14.38
CA ASN A 5 3.01 18.54 -15.24
C ASN A 5 1.56 19.04 -15.22
N VAL A 6 1.03 19.36 -14.04
CA VAL A 6 -0.31 19.94 -13.90
C VAL A 6 -0.37 21.30 -14.59
N TYR A 7 0.63 22.17 -14.41
CA TYR A 7 0.69 23.48 -15.04
C TYR A 7 0.65 23.39 -16.57
N VAL A 8 1.50 22.56 -17.18
CA VAL A 8 1.52 22.38 -18.64
C VAL A 8 0.17 21.87 -19.14
N SER A 9 -0.42 20.88 -18.46
CA SER A 9 -1.71 20.32 -18.84
C SER A 9 -2.86 21.30 -18.64
N PHE A 10 -2.90 22.02 -17.52
CA PHE A 10 -3.94 23.00 -17.19
C PHE A 10 -3.88 24.20 -18.14
N ARG A 11 -2.68 24.69 -18.47
CA ARG A 11 -2.49 25.73 -19.49
C ARG A 11 -3.01 25.25 -20.85
N LYS A 12 -2.70 24.02 -21.24
CA LYS A 12 -3.21 23.42 -22.48
C LYS A 12 -4.73 23.35 -22.48
N PHE A 13 -5.34 22.91 -21.38
CA PHE A 13 -6.79 22.90 -21.18
C PHE A 13 -7.40 24.30 -21.32
N CYS A 14 -6.80 25.32 -20.70
CA CYS A 14 -7.30 26.69 -20.80
C CYS A 14 -7.22 27.27 -22.23
N LEU A 15 -6.18 26.92 -22.99
CA LEU A 15 -5.93 27.50 -24.32
C LEU A 15 -6.59 26.75 -25.47
N GLN A 16 -6.85 25.44 -25.31
CA GLN A 16 -7.25 24.56 -26.42
C GLN A 16 -8.66 23.97 -26.26
N SER A 17 -9.27 24.06 -25.09
CA SER A 17 -10.66 23.61 -24.91
C SER A 17 -11.61 24.52 -25.67
N SER A 18 -12.50 23.93 -26.48
CA SER A 18 -13.54 24.66 -27.21
C SER A 18 -14.58 25.31 -26.31
N VAL A 19 -14.81 24.74 -25.12
CA VAL A 19 -15.72 25.28 -24.10
C VAL A 19 -15.06 25.12 -22.73
N LEU A 20 -14.92 26.24 -22.01
CA LEU A 20 -14.56 26.25 -20.59
C LEU A 20 -15.83 26.28 -19.73
N PRO A 21 -15.78 25.74 -18.50
CA PRO A 21 -16.87 25.90 -17.55
C PRO A 21 -17.23 27.38 -17.34
N VAL A 22 -18.53 27.70 -17.33
CA VAL A 22 -19.03 29.10 -17.30
C VAL A 22 -18.55 29.85 -16.05
N ASP A 23 -18.53 29.17 -14.91
CA ASP A 23 -18.00 29.67 -13.65
C ASP A 23 -16.51 30.00 -13.76
N PHE A 24 -15.72 29.14 -14.43
CA PHE A 24 -14.31 29.40 -14.67
C PHE A 24 -14.08 30.58 -15.62
N THR A 25 -14.86 30.68 -16.69
CA THR A 25 -14.78 31.82 -17.64
C THR A 25 -15.10 33.15 -16.95
N THR A 26 -16.09 33.16 -16.05
CA THR A 26 -16.43 34.36 -15.26
C THR A 26 -15.26 34.81 -14.42
N ILE A 27 -14.62 33.88 -13.69
CA ILE A 27 -13.43 34.17 -12.88
C ILE A 27 -12.28 34.71 -13.73
N LEU A 28 -12.04 34.16 -14.92
CA LEU A 28 -10.99 34.66 -15.82
C LEU A 28 -11.26 36.11 -16.26
N ASN A 29 -12.52 36.43 -16.60
CA ASN A 29 -12.91 37.78 -16.99
C ASN A 29 -12.77 38.78 -15.82
N ASP A 30 -13.14 38.38 -14.60
CA ASP A 30 -12.98 39.20 -13.41
C ASP A 30 -11.49 39.48 -13.12
N ILE A 31 -10.60 38.51 -13.35
CA ILE A 31 -9.15 38.70 -13.21
C ILE A 31 -8.63 39.65 -14.30
N ILE A 32 -9.04 39.48 -15.55
CA ILE A 32 -8.60 40.33 -16.67
C ILE A 32 -9.06 41.78 -16.47
N SER A 33 -10.27 41.99 -15.95
CA SER A 33 -10.82 43.32 -15.64
C SER A 33 -10.29 43.91 -14.33
N GLY A 34 -9.52 43.17 -13.54
CA GLY A 34 -8.99 43.60 -12.25
C GLY A 34 -10.00 43.55 -11.09
N ALA A 35 -11.19 42.99 -11.30
CA ALA A 35 -12.22 42.79 -10.30
C ALA A 35 -11.92 41.62 -9.34
N SER A 36 -10.96 40.74 -9.67
CA SER A 36 -10.58 39.59 -8.84
C SER A 36 -9.07 39.34 -8.84
N ASN A 37 -8.58 38.64 -7.81
CA ASN A 37 -7.17 38.27 -7.67
C ASN A 37 -6.84 37.02 -8.49
N VAL A 38 -5.63 36.95 -9.06
CA VAL A 38 -5.10 35.78 -9.79
C VAL A 38 -5.19 34.47 -9.01
N THR A 39 -5.19 34.51 -7.67
CA THR A 39 -5.36 33.33 -6.81
C THR A 39 -6.73 32.66 -6.98
N ALA A 40 -7.74 33.35 -7.53
CA ALA A 40 -9.06 32.79 -7.78
C ALA A 40 -9.04 31.65 -8.82
N ILE A 41 -7.97 31.51 -9.62
CA ILE A 41 -7.76 30.37 -10.53
C ILE A 41 -7.40 29.08 -9.77
N PHE A 42 -6.85 29.20 -8.55
CA PHE A 42 -6.25 28.08 -7.83
C PHE A 42 -7.20 26.89 -7.58
N PRO A 43 -8.48 27.07 -7.20
CA PRO A 43 -9.41 25.94 -7.05
C PRO A 43 -9.60 25.13 -8.35
N TYR A 44 -9.63 25.79 -9.51
CA TYR A 44 -9.73 25.13 -10.82
C TYR A 44 -8.44 24.39 -11.18
N PHE A 45 -7.29 25.02 -10.94
CA PHE A 45 -5.99 24.38 -11.09
C PHE A 45 -5.86 23.14 -10.19
N LEU A 46 -6.29 23.25 -8.93
CA LEU A 46 -6.25 22.15 -7.97
C LEU A 46 -7.23 21.03 -8.34
N LYS A 47 -8.42 21.36 -8.86
CA LYS A 47 -9.37 20.38 -9.41
C LYS A 47 -8.75 19.60 -10.57
N HIS A 48 -8.11 20.30 -11.51
CA HIS A 48 -7.39 19.69 -12.62
C HIS A 48 -6.23 18.80 -12.12
N ALA A 49 -5.49 19.26 -11.10
CA ALA A 49 -4.43 18.49 -10.46
C ALA A 49 -4.93 17.17 -9.89
N LYS A 50 -6.07 17.20 -9.17
CA LYS A 50 -6.69 16.01 -8.58
C LYS A 50 -7.21 15.02 -9.62
N GLN A 51 -7.70 15.51 -10.77
CA GLN A 51 -8.08 14.65 -11.89
C GLN A 51 -6.87 13.97 -12.53
N MET A 52 -5.77 14.69 -12.70
CA MET A 52 -4.52 14.13 -13.22
C MET A 52 -3.82 13.18 -12.25
N PHE A 53 -3.90 13.48 -10.95
CA PHE A 53 -3.22 12.76 -9.89
C PHE A 53 -4.23 12.42 -8.77
N PRO A 54 -5.05 11.37 -8.93
CA PRO A 54 -6.09 11.01 -7.97
C PRO A 54 -5.56 10.71 -6.56
N HIS A 55 -4.31 10.27 -6.43
CA HIS A 55 -3.69 10.04 -5.12
C HIS A 55 -3.60 11.31 -4.25
N LEU A 56 -3.68 12.51 -4.85
CA LEU A 56 -3.74 13.77 -4.10
C LEU A 56 -5.02 13.89 -3.25
N THR A 57 -6.08 13.14 -3.56
CA THR A 57 -7.33 13.15 -2.78
C THR A 57 -7.41 12.04 -1.74
N CYS A 58 -6.61 10.98 -1.85
CA CYS A 58 -6.72 9.79 -1.01
C CYS A 58 -5.39 9.41 -0.33
N ILE A 59 -4.45 10.35 -0.17
CA ILE A 59 -3.14 10.05 0.43
C ILE A 59 -3.26 9.47 1.84
N GLU A 60 -4.23 9.94 2.63
CA GLU A 60 -4.48 9.41 3.98
C GLU A 60 -5.08 8.00 3.94
N ASP A 61 -5.94 7.70 2.97
CA ASP A 61 -6.46 6.35 2.79
C ASP A 61 -5.36 5.40 2.34
N LEU A 62 -4.51 5.83 1.41
CA LEU A 62 -3.33 5.07 0.97
C LEU A 62 -2.40 4.76 2.15
N LYS A 63 -2.16 5.73 3.04
CA LYS A 63 -1.39 5.50 4.28
C LYS A 63 -2.07 4.49 5.19
N LYS A 64 -3.39 4.59 5.38
CA LYS A 64 -4.15 3.67 6.24
C LYS A 64 -4.13 2.24 5.72
N ILE A 65 -4.39 2.03 4.42
CA ILE A 65 -4.41 0.68 3.83
C ILE A 65 -3.02 0.05 3.75
N SER A 66 -1.96 0.87 3.72
CA SER A 66 -0.57 0.42 3.73
C SER A 66 0.08 0.47 5.12
N ASP A 67 -0.71 0.68 6.17
CA ASP A 67 -0.21 0.67 7.54
C ASP A 67 0.02 -0.78 8.01
N LEU A 68 1.28 -1.21 7.97
CA LEU A 68 1.69 -2.57 8.34
C LEU A 68 2.34 -2.68 9.73
N ARG A 69 2.14 -1.69 10.62
CA ARG A 69 2.88 -1.61 11.90
C ARG A 69 2.58 -2.72 12.91
N ASN A 70 1.42 -3.38 12.82
CA ASN A 70 0.97 -4.38 13.80
C ASN A 70 0.66 -5.74 13.17
N PRO A 71 1.65 -6.44 12.57
CA PRO A 71 1.41 -7.70 11.88
C PRO A 71 0.88 -8.80 12.81
N ALA A 72 1.17 -8.73 14.11
CA ALA A 72 0.63 -9.68 15.09
C ALA A 72 -0.90 -9.65 15.17
N ASN A 73 -1.53 -8.50 14.89
CA ASN A 73 -2.98 -8.32 14.93
C ASN A 73 -3.69 -8.89 13.70
N TRP A 74 -2.95 -9.20 12.63
CA TRP A 74 -3.50 -9.82 11.43
C TRP A 74 -3.88 -11.29 11.65
N TYR A 75 -3.48 -11.88 12.78
CA TYR A 75 -3.67 -13.29 13.09
C TYR A 75 -4.46 -13.47 14.41
N PRO A 76 -5.74 -13.08 14.47
CA PRO A 76 -6.54 -13.11 15.70
C PRO A 76 -6.66 -14.51 16.30
N ASP A 77 -6.89 -15.54 15.49
CA ASP A 77 -7.02 -16.92 15.96
C ASP A 77 -5.76 -17.38 16.69
N ALA A 78 -4.58 -17.05 16.14
CA ALA A 78 -3.30 -17.37 16.75
C ALA A 78 -2.97 -16.46 17.96
N ARG A 79 -3.70 -15.37 18.21
CA ARG A 79 -3.61 -14.56 19.43
C ARG A 79 -4.57 -15.03 20.53
N ASN A 80 -5.64 -15.73 20.16
CA ASN A 80 -6.63 -16.26 21.10
C ASN A 80 -6.22 -17.57 21.78
N ILE A 81 -5.10 -18.17 21.38
CA ILE A 81 -4.57 -19.39 22.00
C ILE A 81 -3.21 -19.14 22.64
N GLN A 82 -2.93 -19.85 23.74
CA GLN A 82 -1.59 -19.85 24.34
C GLN A 82 -0.61 -20.58 23.43
N ARG A 83 0.47 -19.92 23.01
CA ARG A 83 1.51 -20.50 22.16
C ARG A 83 2.87 -20.38 22.81
N LYS A 84 3.65 -21.46 22.79
CA LYS A 84 5.04 -21.49 23.22
C LYS A 84 5.95 -21.57 22.00
N VAL A 85 6.87 -20.61 21.85
CA VAL A 85 7.88 -20.62 20.79
C VAL A 85 9.13 -21.31 21.33
N ILE A 86 9.62 -22.32 20.60
CA ILE A 86 10.86 -23.04 20.91
C ILE A 86 11.83 -22.81 19.76
N PHE A 87 12.97 -22.17 20.03
CA PHE A 87 13.99 -21.89 19.03
C PHE A 87 15.13 -22.91 19.14
N HIS A 88 15.21 -23.82 18.17
CA HIS A 88 16.29 -24.81 18.07
C HIS A 88 17.52 -24.19 17.37
N ALA A 89 18.34 -23.46 18.13
CA ALA A 89 19.54 -22.80 17.61
C ALA A 89 20.70 -23.78 17.40
N GLY A 90 21.47 -23.60 16.32
CA GLY A 90 22.71 -24.35 16.09
C GLY A 90 23.16 -24.32 14.62
N PRO A 91 24.42 -24.69 14.32
CA PRO A 91 24.94 -24.77 12.95
C PRO A 91 24.24 -25.87 12.15
N THR A 92 24.46 -25.93 10.84
CA THR A 92 24.00 -27.06 10.02
C THR A 92 24.55 -28.38 10.57
N ASN A 93 23.80 -29.48 10.40
CA ASN A 93 24.16 -30.82 10.88
C ASN A 93 24.36 -30.99 12.40
N SER A 94 23.76 -30.13 13.23
CA SER A 94 23.82 -30.20 14.71
C SER A 94 22.64 -30.96 15.36
N GLY A 95 21.79 -31.63 14.57
CA GLY A 95 20.62 -32.36 15.10
C GLY A 95 19.40 -31.49 15.45
N LYS A 96 19.47 -30.16 15.29
CA LYS A 96 18.35 -29.24 15.60
C LYS A 96 17.03 -29.60 14.89
N THR A 97 17.11 -29.93 13.60
CA THR A 97 15.95 -30.30 12.78
C THR A 97 15.40 -31.65 13.21
N TYR A 98 16.28 -32.58 13.59
CA TYR A 98 15.89 -33.91 14.06
C TYR A 98 15.02 -33.82 15.32
N HIS A 99 15.43 -33.04 16.34
CA HIS A 99 14.65 -32.87 17.56
C HIS A 99 13.28 -32.23 17.31
N ALA A 100 13.20 -31.22 16.44
CA ALA A 100 11.93 -30.60 16.08
C ALA A 100 10.99 -31.59 15.36
N LEU A 101 11.52 -32.38 14.42
CA LEU A 101 10.75 -33.39 13.69
C LEU A 101 10.30 -34.55 14.59
N GLN A 102 11.12 -35.02 15.53
CA GLN A 102 10.69 -36.03 16.50
C GLN A 102 9.51 -35.54 17.35
N ARG A 103 9.52 -34.27 17.76
CA ARG A 103 8.36 -33.70 18.50
C ARG A 103 7.12 -33.59 17.62
N PHE A 104 7.28 -33.24 16.34
CA PHE A 104 6.21 -33.18 15.35
C PHE A 104 5.57 -34.55 15.09
N ILE A 105 6.37 -35.60 14.86
CA ILE A 105 5.90 -36.97 14.61
C ILE A 105 5.10 -37.52 15.79
N ASN A 106 5.54 -37.22 17.03
CA ASN A 106 4.90 -37.70 18.25
C ASN A 106 3.73 -36.80 18.72
N SER A 107 3.27 -35.85 17.91
CA SER A 107 2.13 -34.98 18.25
C SER A 107 0.84 -35.52 17.63
N GLU A 108 -0.30 -35.31 18.30
CA GLU A 108 -1.62 -35.74 17.77
C GLU A 108 -1.98 -35.03 16.45
N SER A 109 -1.52 -33.80 16.28
CA SER A 109 -1.62 -33.03 15.03
C SER A 109 -0.48 -32.01 14.93
N GLY A 110 -0.07 -31.71 13.70
CA GLY A 110 0.96 -30.72 13.46
C GLY A 110 1.05 -30.30 11.99
N ILE A 111 1.85 -29.26 11.74
CA ILE A 111 2.21 -28.81 10.39
C ILE A 111 3.73 -28.64 10.28
N TYR A 112 4.31 -29.13 9.18
CA TYR A 112 5.70 -28.88 8.82
C TYR A 112 5.78 -27.81 7.72
N CYS A 113 6.49 -26.71 8.01
CA CYS A 113 6.72 -25.62 7.06
C CYS A 113 8.17 -25.65 6.58
N GLY A 114 8.42 -26.30 5.45
CA GLY A 114 9.76 -26.40 4.84
C GLY A 114 10.06 -25.23 3.87
N PRO A 115 11.31 -24.75 3.78
CA PRO A 115 11.68 -23.66 2.87
C PRO A 115 11.81 -24.11 1.41
N LEU A 116 11.83 -25.42 1.14
CA LEU A 116 11.98 -26.00 -0.19
C LEU A 116 10.94 -27.10 -0.41
N LYS A 117 10.45 -27.19 -1.65
CA LYS A 117 9.53 -28.27 -2.06
C LYS A 117 10.11 -29.65 -1.78
N LEU A 118 11.41 -29.85 -2.07
CA LEU A 118 12.11 -31.11 -1.80
C LEU A 118 12.05 -31.50 -0.31
N LEU A 119 12.21 -30.53 0.60
CA LEU A 119 12.15 -30.80 2.04
C LEU A 119 10.72 -31.10 2.51
N ALA A 120 9.71 -30.44 1.93
CA ALA A 120 8.31 -30.77 2.20
C ALA A 120 7.98 -32.20 1.74
N SER A 121 8.45 -32.60 0.55
CA SER A 121 8.32 -33.98 0.06
C SER A 121 9.09 -34.97 0.93
N GLU A 122 10.32 -34.64 1.33
CA GLU A 122 11.12 -35.51 2.20
C GLU A 122 10.41 -35.79 3.52
N VAL A 123 9.85 -34.78 4.18
CA VAL A 123 9.11 -34.97 5.42
C VAL A 123 7.83 -35.77 5.17
N PHE A 124 7.05 -35.42 4.15
CA PHE A 124 5.82 -36.14 3.79
C PHE A 124 6.03 -37.64 3.56
N TYR A 125 7.16 -38.06 2.99
CA TYR A 125 7.46 -39.47 2.79
C TYR A 125 8.12 -40.15 4.01
N LYS A 126 8.62 -39.37 4.97
CA LYS A 126 9.29 -39.87 6.19
C LYS A 126 8.36 -39.92 7.42
N THR A 127 7.23 -39.24 7.38
CA THR A 127 6.22 -39.15 8.45
C THR A 127 4.89 -39.64 7.95
#